data_AF-E6V322-F1
#
_entry.id   AF-E6V322-F1
#
_cell.length_a   1.000
_cell.length_b   1.000
_cell.length_c   1.000
_cell.angle_alpha   90.00
_cell.angle_beta   90.00
_cell.angle_gamma   90.00
#
_symmetry.space_group_name_H-M   'P 1'
#
loop_
_entity.id
_entity.type
_entity.pdbx_description
1 polymer ?
#
loop_
_entity_poly.entity_id
_entity_poly.type
_entity_poly.pdbx_seq_one_letter_code
_entity_poly.pdbx_strand_id
1 'polypeptide(L)'
;MKTRKRREKRAGKFGLAVFLIAACTWSTGVTAQGPAKTWRCGSTYSDRPCEGGKTVKVDDPRSDADRRAAEAGAKSNGAQADKLERSRLSLEKAAYDRDRQAAREARSAAMAERRMALSEQQARERATKAAGDPRKSTMSFSSGGSGGKSAGDAPAKKKKRKSRDSDAG
;
A
#
# COMPACT_ATOMS: atom_id res chain seq x y z
N MET A 1 41.81 4.63 8.43
CA MET A 1 41.64 3.16 8.56
C MET A 1 40.89 2.76 9.85
N LYS A 2 39.67 3.25 10.10
CA LYS A 2 38.92 2.97 11.36
C LYS A 2 37.57 2.24 11.17
N THR A 3 37.16 1.96 9.94
CA THR A 3 35.82 1.40 9.65
C THR A 3 35.79 -0.13 9.46
N ARG A 4 36.93 -0.80 9.25
CA ARG A 4 36.98 -2.26 9.05
C ARG A 4 36.74 -3.06 10.34
N LYS A 5 37.29 -2.62 11.48
CA LYS A 5 37.15 -3.31 12.80
C LYS A 5 35.72 -3.38 13.36
N ARG A 6 34.78 -2.55 12.87
CA ARG A 6 33.37 -2.58 13.35
C ARG A 6 32.49 -3.60 12.62
N ARG A 7 32.89 -4.07 11.42
CA ARG A 7 32.11 -5.06 10.65
C ARG A 7 32.36 -6.49 11.12
N GLU A 8 33.58 -6.85 11.51
CA GLU A 8 33.92 -8.18 12.05
C GLU A 8 33.19 -8.49 13.36
N LYS A 9 33.06 -7.51 14.26
CA LYS A 9 32.34 -7.70 15.54
C LYS A 9 30.84 -7.91 15.38
N ARG A 10 30.25 -7.57 14.24
CA ARG A 10 28.83 -7.81 13.94
C ARG A 10 28.63 -9.20 13.35
N ALA A 11 29.47 -9.62 12.40
CA ALA A 11 29.40 -10.95 11.79
C ALA A 11 29.56 -12.08 12.82
N GLY A 12 30.50 -11.96 13.78
CA GLY A 12 30.69 -12.97 14.82
C GLY A 12 29.49 -13.11 15.79
N LYS A 13 28.78 -12.01 16.06
CA LYS A 13 27.60 -12.02 16.94
C LYS A 13 26.35 -12.58 16.26
N PHE A 14 26.18 -12.31 14.96
CA PHE A 14 25.09 -12.89 14.19
C PHE A 14 25.31 -14.38 13.91
N GLY A 15 26.55 -14.81 13.65
CA GLY A 15 26.89 -16.23 13.51
C GLY A 15 26.66 -17.01 14.82
N LEU A 16 27.10 -16.46 15.96
CA LEU A 16 26.87 -17.07 17.27
C LEU A 16 25.37 -17.14 17.62
N ALA A 17 24.60 -16.09 17.31
CA ALA A 17 23.16 -16.05 17.56
C ALA A 17 22.40 -17.10 16.72
N VAL A 18 22.75 -17.28 15.45
CA VAL A 18 22.13 -18.30 14.58
C VAL A 18 22.55 -19.72 15.01
N PHE A 19 23.81 -19.92 15.44
CA PHE A 19 24.29 -21.21 15.94
C PHE A 19 23.64 -21.58 17.29
N LEU A 20 23.39 -20.61 18.17
CA LEU A 20 22.65 -20.81 19.42
C LEU A 20 21.17 -21.14 19.17
N ILE A 21 20.51 -20.48 18.21
CA ILE A 21 19.12 -20.77 17.85
C ILE A 21 19.00 -22.16 17.21
N ALA A 22 19.94 -22.55 16.32
CA ALA A 22 19.96 -23.89 15.74
C ALA A 22 20.25 -24.98 16.78
N ALA A 23 21.20 -24.76 17.71
CA ALA A 23 21.48 -25.69 18.81
C ALA A 23 20.31 -25.83 19.80
N CYS A 24 19.50 -24.79 19.97
CA CYS A 24 18.27 -24.85 20.78
C CYS A 24 17.22 -25.80 20.18
N THR A 25 17.14 -25.94 18.85
CA THR A 25 16.17 -26.85 18.20
C THR A 25 16.50 -28.33 18.39
N TRP A 26 17.77 -28.68 18.63
CA TRP A 26 18.18 -30.06 18.98
C TRP A 26 18.07 -30.37 20.47
N SER A 27 18.00 -29.34 21.32
CA SER A 27 17.85 -29.52 22.77
C SER A 27 16.37 -29.64 23.19
N THR A 28 15.43 -29.23 22.34
CA THR A 28 13.99 -29.50 22.49
C THR A 28 13.60 -30.81 21.83
N GLY A 29 14.34 -31.89 22.13
CA GLY A 29 13.81 -33.23 22.02
C GLY A 29 12.78 -33.45 23.12
N VAL A 30 11.57 -32.90 22.97
CA VAL A 30 10.41 -33.33 23.76
C VAL A 30 10.13 -34.77 23.35
N THR A 31 10.77 -35.71 24.03
CA THR A 31 10.38 -37.12 24.03
C THR A 31 9.19 -37.31 24.98
N ALA A 32 8.11 -36.56 24.78
CA ALA A 32 6.83 -36.85 25.39
C ALA A 32 6.08 -37.88 24.52
N GLN A 33 6.68 -39.06 24.34
CA GLN A 33 6.02 -40.22 23.74
C GLN A 33 6.07 -41.45 24.65
N GLY A 34 6.44 -41.26 25.93
CA GLY A 34 6.24 -42.21 27.02
C GLY A 34 5.69 -41.47 28.23
N PRO A 35 5.18 -42.18 29.27
CA PRO A 35 4.70 -41.54 30.48
C PRO A 35 5.81 -40.66 31.04
N ALA A 36 5.57 -39.34 31.10
CA ALA A 36 6.56 -38.37 31.56
C ALA A 36 6.95 -38.72 33.00
N LYS A 37 8.15 -39.28 33.17
CA LYS A 37 8.68 -39.61 34.49
C LYS A 37 9.26 -38.32 35.07
N THR A 38 8.53 -37.69 35.98
CA THR A 38 9.04 -36.56 36.75
C THR A 38 9.75 -37.08 38.00
N TRP A 39 10.84 -36.45 38.40
CA TRP A 39 11.61 -36.82 39.59
C TRP A 39 11.49 -35.75 40.66
N ARG A 40 11.28 -36.16 41.91
CA ARG A 40 11.30 -35.29 43.08
C ARG A 40 12.71 -35.28 43.67
N CYS A 41 13.44 -34.19 43.44
CA CYS A 41 14.77 -33.95 43.97
C CYS A 41 14.64 -33.07 45.22
N GLY A 42 14.43 -33.68 46.39
CA GLY A 42 14.17 -32.95 47.64
C GLY A 42 12.87 -32.13 47.58
N SER A 43 12.97 -30.80 47.57
CA SER A 43 11.82 -29.86 47.51
C SER A 43 11.32 -29.56 46.10
N THR A 44 12.07 -29.94 45.07
CA THR A 44 11.85 -29.45 43.70
C THR A 44 11.55 -30.60 42.75
N TYR A 45 10.69 -30.36 41.76
CA TYR A 45 10.42 -31.31 40.68
C TYR A 45 11.37 -31.07 39.50
N SER A 46 11.83 -32.14 38.88
CA SER A 46 12.77 -32.13 37.76
C SER A 46 12.36 -33.15 36.71
N ASP A 47 12.50 -32.80 35.44
CA ASP A 47 12.34 -33.70 34.29
C ASP A 47 13.63 -34.46 33.94
N ARG A 48 14.65 -34.36 34.80
CA ARG A 48 15.88 -35.15 34.72
C ARG A 48 16.08 -35.98 36.00
N PRO A 49 16.58 -37.23 35.89
CA PRO A 49 16.91 -38.04 37.05
C PRO A 49 17.98 -37.33 37.89
N CYS A 50 17.81 -37.33 39.20
CA CYS A 50 18.75 -36.76 40.16
C CYS A 50 19.14 -37.84 41.19
N GLU A 51 20.36 -37.76 41.71
CA GLU A 51 20.81 -38.67 42.76
C GLU A 51 19.91 -38.53 44.00
N GLY A 52 19.31 -39.65 44.42
CA GLY A 52 18.32 -39.69 45.51
C GLY A 52 16.91 -39.23 45.14
N GLY A 53 16.65 -38.90 43.87
CA GLY A 53 15.34 -38.48 43.40
C GLY A 53 14.33 -39.61 43.33
N LYS A 54 13.14 -39.45 43.93
CA LYS A 54 12.04 -40.42 43.78
C LYS A 54 11.28 -40.15 42.49
N THR A 55 11.06 -41.18 41.67
CA THR A 55 10.17 -41.12 40.51
C THR A 55 8.74 -40.86 40.98
N VAL A 56 8.18 -39.74 40.55
CA VAL A 56 6.76 -39.42 40.75
C VAL A 56 6.05 -39.73 39.44
N LYS A 57 5.11 -40.66 39.50
CA LYS A 57 4.23 -40.96 38.37
C LYS A 57 3.24 -39.80 38.24
N VAL A 58 3.46 -38.96 37.24
CA VAL A 58 2.52 -37.92 36.85
C VAL A 58 1.73 -38.50 35.69
N ASP A 59 0.55 -39.03 35.98
CA ASP A 59 -0.41 -39.38 34.93
C ASP A 59 -1.12 -38.09 34.51
N ASP A 60 -0.95 -37.67 33.26
CA ASP A 60 -1.79 -36.62 32.67
C ASP A 60 -3.20 -37.21 32.51
N PRO A 61 -4.24 -36.63 33.14
CA PRO A 61 -5.60 -37.14 33.04
C PRO A 61 -6.21 -36.97 31.64
N ARG A 62 -5.56 -36.21 30.74
CA ARG A 62 -6.08 -35.99 29.38
C ARG A 62 -6.02 -37.27 28.58
N SER A 63 -7.20 -37.71 28.15
CA SER A 63 -7.32 -38.84 27.24
C SER A 63 -6.95 -38.44 25.81
N ASP A 64 -6.67 -39.44 24.96
CA ASP A 64 -6.49 -39.20 23.52
C ASP A 64 -7.72 -38.57 22.86
N ALA A 65 -8.91 -38.82 23.41
CA ALA A 65 -10.15 -38.21 22.94
C ALA A 65 -10.17 -36.69 23.24
N ASP A 66 -9.73 -36.28 24.43
CA ASP A 66 -9.64 -34.85 24.81
C ASP A 66 -8.63 -34.12 23.92
N ARG A 67 -7.51 -34.75 23.61
CA ARG A 67 -6.51 -34.19 22.69
C ARG A 67 -7.08 -33.99 21.29
N ARG A 68 -7.77 -34.99 20.73
CA ARG A 68 -8.40 -34.86 19.41
C ARG A 68 -9.51 -33.80 19.39
N ALA A 69 -10.30 -33.71 20.46
CA ALA A 69 -11.32 -32.67 20.60
C ALA A 69 -10.71 -31.27 20.64
N ALA A 70 -9.61 -31.09 21.39
CA ALA A 70 -8.88 -29.83 21.45
C ALA A 70 -8.26 -29.45 20.08
N GLU A 71 -7.66 -30.41 19.37
CA GLU A 71 -7.11 -30.18 18.02
C GLU A 71 -8.21 -29.83 17.01
N ALA A 72 -9.36 -30.51 17.08
CA ALA A 72 -10.51 -30.19 16.23
C ALA A 72 -11.02 -28.77 16.48
N GLY A 73 -11.14 -28.37 17.75
CA GLY A 73 -11.50 -27.01 18.15
C GLY A 73 -10.47 -25.96 17.68
N ALA A 74 -9.17 -26.26 17.79
CA ALA A 74 -8.12 -25.38 17.30
C ALA A 74 -8.21 -25.17 15.77
N LYS A 75 -8.48 -26.25 15.01
CA LYS A 75 -8.66 -26.18 13.56
C LYS A 75 -9.90 -25.38 13.16
N SER A 76 -11.04 -25.59 13.84
CA SER A 76 -12.26 -24.81 13.54
C SER A 76 -12.10 -23.34 13.87
N ASN A 77 -11.46 -23.02 15.01
CA ASN A 77 -11.19 -21.65 15.42
C ASN A 77 -10.24 -20.95 14.45
N GLY A 78 -9.19 -21.65 13.98
CA GLY A 78 -8.28 -21.14 12.94
C GLY A 78 -9.04 -20.82 11.64
N ALA A 79 -9.85 -21.75 11.15
CA ALA A 79 -10.65 -21.54 9.94
C ALA A 79 -11.65 -20.37 10.08
N GLN A 80 -12.24 -20.19 11.26
CA GLN A 80 -13.13 -19.07 11.55
C GLN A 80 -12.37 -17.74 11.56
N ALA A 81 -11.18 -17.70 12.16
CA ALA A 81 -10.33 -16.51 12.17
C ALA A 81 -9.93 -16.09 10.73
N ASP A 82 -9.51 -17.05 9.89
CA ASP A 82 -9.16 -16.79 8.49
C ASP A 82 -10.36 -16.27 7.67
N LYS A 83 -11.57 -16.74 7.99
CA LYS A 83 -12.80 -16.24 7.36
C LYS A 83 -13.07 -14.79 7.77
N LEU A 84 -12.90 -14.46 9.05
CA LEU A 84 -13.08 -13.10 9.56
C LEU A 84 -12.03 -12.15 8.98
N GLU A 85 -10.76 -12.57 8.88
CA GLU A 85 -9.71 -11.77 8.26
C GLU A 85 -10.04 -11.45 6.79
N ARG A 86 -10.41 -12.47 6.00
CA ARG A 86 -10.82 -12.26 4.60
C ARG A 86 -12.01 -11.32 4.49
N SER A 87 -12.99 -11.44 5.39
CA SER A 87 -14.14 -10.54 5.42
C SER A 87 -13.71 -9.10 5.70
N ARG A 88 -12.84 -8.89 6.69
CA ARG A 88 -12.30 -7.57 7.03
C ARG A 88 -11.55 -6.95 5.86
N LEU A 89 -10.64 -7.69 5.24
CA LEU A 89 -9.86 -7.22 4.08
C LEU A 89 -10.77 -6.87 2.89
N SER A 90 -11.83 -7.65 2.66
CA SER A 90 -12.79 -7.35 1.59
C SER A 90 -13.55 -6.05 1.83
N LEU A 91 -13.96 -5.79 3.08
CA LEU A 91 -14.65 -4.57 3.47
C LEU A 91 -13.73 -3.34 3.41
N GLU A 92 -12.50 -3.46 3.90
CA GLU A 92 -11.49 -2.40 3.81
C GLU A 92 -11.18 -2.04 2.35
N LYS A 93 -11.02 -3.05 1.50
CA LYS A 93 -10.81 -2.83 0.06
C LYS A 93 -12.00 -2.12 -0.59
N ALA A 94 -13.22 -2.57 -0.30
CA ALA A 94 -14.43 -1.96 -0.84
C ALA A 94 -14.62 -0.50 -0.37
N ALA A 95 -14.27 -0.20 0.88
CA ALA A 95 -14.25 1.17 1.39
C ALA A 95 -13.21 2.02 0.65
N TYR A 96 -11.98 1.52 0.54
CA TYR A 96 -10.90 2.20 -0.18
C TYR A 96 -11.24 2.48 -1.65
N ASP A 97 -11.86 1.52 -2.34
CA ASP A 97 -12.25 1.69 -3.73
C ASP A 97 -13.36 2.75 -3.89
N ARG A 98 -14.33 2.81 -2.96
CA ARG A 98 -15.35 3.87 -2.94
C ARG A 98 -14.73 5.24 -2.70
N ASP A 99 -13.84 5.37 -1.72
CA ASP A 99 -13.15 6.63 -1.44
C ASP A 99 -12.32 7.10 -2.63
N ARG A 100 -11.64 6.15 -3.30
CA ARG A 100 -10.86 6.43 -4.50
C ARG A 100 -11.74 6.89 -5.67
N GLN A 101 -12.93 6.31 -5.84
CA GLN A 101 -13.90 6.74 -6.85
C GLN A 101 -14.43 8.13 -6.54
N ALA A 102 -14.88 8.37 -5.30
CA ALA A 102 -15.36 9.68 -4.85
C ALA A 102 -14.30 10.77 -5.03
N ALA A 103 -13.03 10.48 -4.73
CA ALA A 103 -11.94 11.42 -4.94
C ALA A 103 -11.69 11.73 -6.43
N ARG A 104 -11.88 10.76 -7.33
CA ARG A 104 -11.77 10.98 -8.79
C ARG A 104 -12.93 11.81 -9.30
N GLU A 105 -14.15 11.53 -8.84
CA GLU A 105 -15.36 12.27 -9.19
C GLU A 105 -15.31 13.71 -8.69
N ALA A 106 -14.85 13.95 -7.47
CA ALA A 106 -14.65 15.30 -6.95
C ALA A 106 -13.64 16.09 -7.80
N ARG A 107 -12.55 15.45 -8.25
CA ARG A 107 -11.57 16.08 -9.15
C ARG A 107 -12.14 16.36 -10.53
N SER A 108 -12.92 15.44 -11.10
CA SER A 108 -13.52 15.66 -12.42
C SER A 108 -14.59 16.74 -12.37
N ALA A 109 -15.43 16.76 -11.33
CA ALA A 109 -16.42 17.80 -11.08
C ALA A 109 -15.74 19.18 -10.94
N ALA A 110 -14.71 19.31 -10.11
CA ALA A 110 -13.98 20.57 -9.95
C ALA A 110 -13.35 21.06 -11.27
N MET A 111 -12.89 20.15 -12.13
CA MET A 111 -12.37 20.51 -13.45
C MET A 111 -13.48 20.91 -14.43
N ALA A 112 -14.66 20.29 -14.35
CA ALA A 112 -15.83 20.66 -15.14
C ALA A 112 -16.33 22.05 -14.73
N GLU A 113 -16.44 22.33 -13.43
CA GLU A 113 -16.81 23.65 -12.89
C GLU A 113 -15.84 24.73 -13.36
N ARG A 114 -14.53 24.48 -13.30
CA ARG A 114 -13.52 25.42 -13.83
C ARG A 114 -13.72 25.70 -15.31
N ARG A 115 -14.03 24.69 -16.13
CA ARG A 115 -14.29 24.88 -17.57
C ARG A 115 -15.54 25.72 -17.82
N MET A 116 -16.60 25.50 -17.04
CA MET A 116 -17.84 26.28 -17.13
C MET A 116 -17.63 27.72 -16.67
N ALA A 117 -16.89 27.95 -15.58
CA ALA A 117 -16.56 29.29 -15.12
C ALA A 117 -15.72 30.06 -16.16
N LEU A 118 -14.75 29.40 -16.80
CA LEU A 118 -13.95 30.00 -17.87
C LEU A 118 -14.78 30.30 -19.13
N SER A 119 -15.71 29.42 -19.52
CA SER A 119 -16.58 29.68 -20.66
C SER A 119 -17.55 30.82 -20.40
N GLU A 120 -18.07 30.94 -19.17
CA GLU A 120 -18.90 32.05 -18.74
C GLU A 120 -18.12 33.38 -18.74
N GLN A 121 -16.89 33.38 -18.23
CA GLN A 121 -16.01 34.55 -18.29
C GLN A 121 -15.75 35.00 -19.73
N GLN A 122 -15.45 34.06 -20.63
CA GLN A 122 -15.27 34.35 -22.05
C GLN A 122 -16.54 34.89 -22.71
N ALA A 123 -17.72 34.37 -22.35
CA ALA A 123 -19.00 34.87 -22.86
C ALA A 123 -19.28 36.30 -22.39
N ARG A 124 -19.03 36.59 -21.11
CA ARG A 124 -19.14 37.94 -20.54
C ARG A 124 -18.18 38.92 -21.21
N GLU A 125 -16.92 38.53 -21.42
CA GLU A 125 -15.93 39.36 -22.10
C GLU A 125 -16.32 39.63 -23.57
N ARG A 126 -16.88 38.65 -24.29
CA ARG A 126 -17.40 38.87 -25.64
C ARG A 126 -18.59 39.82 -25.65
N ALA A 127 -19.50 39.71 -24.68
CA ALA A 127 -20.65 40.59 -24.57
C ALA A 127 -20.23 42.03 -24.25
N THR A 128 -19.27 42.25 -23.34
CA THR A 128 -18.76 43.60 -23.05
C THR A 128 -18.01 44.20 -24.23
N LYS A 129 -17.20 43.40 -24.95
CA LYS A 129 -16.55 43.85 -26.20
C LYS A 129 -17.56 44.25 -27.27
N ALA A 130 -18.61 43.44 -27.48
CA ALA A 130 -19.66 43.75 -28.45
C ALA A 130 -20.50 45.00 -28.08
N ALA A 131 -20.64 45.30 -26.79
CA ALA A 131 -21.32 46.51 -26.32
C ALA A 131 -20.42 47.77 -26.35
N GLY A 132 -19.11 47.60 -26.16
CA GLY A 132 -18.13 48.68 -26.18
C GLY A 132 -17.59 49.04 -27.57
N ASP A 133 -17.80 48.19 -28.58
CA ASP A 133 -17.49 48.53 -29.97
C ASP A 133 -18.49 49.58 -30.47
N PRO A 134 -18.06 50.83 -30.76
CA PRO A 134 -18.96 51.80 -31.35
C PRO A 134 -19.37 51.23 -32.71
N ARG A 135 -20.67 50.89 -32.85
CA ARG A 135 -21.24 50.45 -34.13
C ARG A 135 -20.81 51.46 -35.19
N LYS A 136 -19.88 51.08 -36.06
CA LYS A 136 -19.55 51.87 -37.25
C LYS A 136 -20.86 51.98 -38.02
N SER A 137 -21.45 53.17 -38.01
CA SER A 137 -22.72 53.47 -38.65
C SER A 137 -22.60 53.12 -40.13
N THR A 138 -23.17 51.99 -40.53
CA THR A 138 -23.31 51.61 -41.94
C THR A 138 -24.44 52.43 -42.54
N MET A 139 -24.20 53.73 -42.70
CA MET A 139 -24.96 54.63 -43.57
C MET A 139 -23.94 55.55 -44.23
N SER A 140 -23.14 54.98 -45.13
CA SER A 140 -22.49 55.74 -46.19
C SER A 140 -22.61 54.92 -47.47
N PHE A 141 -23.70 55.16 -48.19
CA PHE A 141 -23.82 54.89 -49.61
C PHE A 141 -22.82 55.83 -50.31
N SER A 142 -21.63 55.31 -50.67
CA SER A 142 -20.71 56.01 -51.56
C SER A 142 -20.67 55.28 -52.90
N SER A 143 -21.54 55.73 -53.79
CA SER A 143 -21.33 55.59 -55.23
C SER A 143 -20.07 56.38 -55.63
N GLY A 144 -19.08 55.70 -56.19
CA GLY A 144 -18.04 56.33 -57.01
C GLY A 144 -16.60 56.11 -56.55
N GLY A 145 -15.79 55.55 -57.47
CA GLY A 145 -14.46 56.10 -57.72
C GLY A 145 -13.24 55.31 -57.25
N SER A 146 -12.60 54.67 -58.24
CA SER A 146 -11.15 54.41 -58.35
C SER A 146 -10.52 53.29 -57.50
N GLY A 147 -9.81 52.42 -58.22
CA GLY A 147 -9.08 51.29 -57.67
C GLY A 147 -7.74 51.64 -57.05
N GLY A 148 -7.19 50.64 -56.36
CA GLY A 148 -5.85 50.71 -55.80
C GLY A 148 -5.48 49.41 -55.07
N LYS A 149 -4.82 48.51 -55.80
CA LYS A 149 -3.82 47.51 -55.36
C LYS A 149 -4.04 46.78 -54.02
N SER A 150 -4.50 45.53 -54.09
CA SER A 150 -4.32 44.51 -53.04
C SER A 150 -2.98 43.79 -53.20
N ALA A 151 -2.02 44.08 -52.31
CA ALA A 151 -0.95 43.16 -51.95
C ALA A 151 -1.16 42.81 -50.47
N GLY A 152 -1.79 41.67 -50.22
CA GLY A 152 -2.10 41.18 -48.88
C GLY A 152 -1.11 40.12 -48.44
N ASP A 153 -0.12 40.52 -47.64
CA ASP A 153 0.71 39.64 -46.83
C ASP A 153 -0.15 38.84 -45.84
N ALA A 154 -0.03 37.52 -45.90
CA ALA A 154 -0.65 36.60 -44.95
C ALA A 154 0.27 36.37 -43.73
N PRO A 155 -0.24 36.34 -42.47
CA PRO A 155 0.60 36.04 -41.32
C PRO A 155 0.96 34.54 -41.24
N ALA A 156 2.27 34.25 -41.31
CA ALA A 156 2.83 32.91 -41.18
C ALA A 156 2.60 32.32 -39.77
N LYS A 157 1.90 31.18 -39.71
CA LYS A 157 1.78 30.34 -38.51
C LYS A 157 3.14 29.73 -38.14
N LYS A 158 3.73 30.14 -37.01
CA LYS A 158 4.92 29.47 -36.44
C LYS A 158 4.53 28.06 -35.94
N LYS A 159 4.88 27.03 -36.71
CA LYS A 159 4.92 25.62 -36.26
C LYS A 159 6.06 25.46 -35.24
N LYS A 160 5.73 25.24 -33.97
CA LYS A 160 6.69 24.80 -32.95
C LYS A 160 7.07 23.34 -33.22
N ARG A 161 8.26 23.12 -33.77
CA ARG A 161 8.87 21.78 -33.88
C ARG A 161 9.21 21.27 -32.48
N LYS A 162 8.66 20.11 -32.11
CA LYS A 162 9.09 19.31 -30.96
C LYS A 162 10.26 18.46 -31.45
N SER A 163 11.49 18.84 -31.11
CA SER A 163 12.64 17.95 -31.22
C SER A 163 12.45 16.81 -30.20
N ARG A 164 12.54 15.59 -30.72
CA ARG A 164 12.95 14.39 -29.98
C ARG A 164 14.48 14.36 -30.05
N ASP A 165 15.11 14.01 -28.93
CA ASP A 165 16.45 13.43 -28.73
C ASP A 165 16.69 13.54 -27.21
N SER A 166 17.13 12.57 -26.43
CA SER A 166 17.61 11.20 -26.67
C SER A 166 17.75 10.48 -25.32
N ASP A 167 17.81 9.15 -25.40
CA ASP A 167 18.68 8.25 -24.63
C ASP A 167 18.46 7.96 -23.13
N ALA A 168 18.20 6.66 -22.90
CA ALA A 168 18.97 5.73 -22.07
C ALA A 168 19.26 6.08 -20.58
N GLY A 169 18.73 5.21 -19.72
CA GLY A 169 19.04 5.09 -18.29
C GLY A 169 18.06 4.16 -17.60
#